data_AF-A0A972GIC2-F1
#
_entry.id   AF-A0A972GIC2-F1
#
_cell.length_a   1.000
_cell.length_b   1.000
_cell.length_c   1.000
_cell.angle_alpha   90.00
_cell.angle_beta   90.00
_cell.angle_gamma   90.00
#
_symmetry.space_group_name_H-M   'P 1'
#
loop_
_entity.id
_entity.type
_entity.pdbx_description
1 polymer ?
#
loop_
_entity_poly.entity_id
_entity_poly.type
_entity_poly.pdbx_seq_one_letter_code
_entity_poly.pdbx_strand_id
1 'polypeptide(L)'
;MRSQKLLRRADGTAEVLPSKCDRIVIEPGDQFVYRTAGGSGWKDPLTRPAALVQRDVQYGLVSHAKAVQDYGVILTASLEINAAATETKHAEIATARGQVKDFDFGPSLDELVATAQEQTGLPTPQKPQPVKWAVAKMQRRAQLEATNGSVSKGKESTAKV
;
A
#
# COMPACT_ATOMS: atom_id res chain seq x y z
N MET A 1 -5.88 5.83 -1.85
CA MET A 1 -5.43 7.06 -1.15
C MET A 1 -4.32 6.66 -0.18
N ARG A 2 -3.16 7.34 -0.21
CA ARG A 2 -2.06 7.08 0.74
C ARG A 2 -2.27 7.86 2.04
N SER A 3 -1.65 7.41 3.12
CA SER A 3 -1.63 8.19 4.36
C SER A 3 -0.90 9.52 4.14
N GLN A 4 -1.37 10.59 4.77
CA GLN A 4 -0.83 11.94 4.58
C GLN A 4 -0.87 12.72 5.89
N LYS A 5 0.11 13.60 6.09
CA LYS A 5 0.13 14.59 7.15
C LYS A 5 0.12 15.96 6.49
N LEU A 6 -0.89 16.76 6.77
CA LEU A 6 -1.04 18.08 6.17
C LEU A 6 -1.08 19.12 7.29
N LEU A 7 -0.19 20.09 7.23
CA LEU A 7 -0.24 21.28 8.07
C LEU A 7 -0.84 22.41 7.24
N ARG A 8 -2.03 22.87 7.63
CA ARG A 8 -2.67 24.05 7.06
C ARG A 8 -2.37 25.22 7.98
N ARG A 9 -1.78 26.26 7.44
CA ARG A 9 -1.46 27.48 8.18
C ARG A 9 -2.67 28.40 8.26
N ALA A 10 -2.70 29.26 9.28
CA ALA A 10 -3.76 30.25 9.44
C ALA A 10 -3.89 31.22 8.26
N ASP A 11 -2.81 31.47 7.51
CA ASP A 11 -2.78 32.30 6.31
C ASP A 11 -3.35 31.61 5.05
N GLY A 12 -3.81 30.37 5.18
CA GLY A 12 -4.37 29.57 4.09
C GLY A 12 -3.35 28.74 3.31
N THR A 13 -2.05 28.89 3.57
CA THR A 13 -1.02 28.02 2.98
C THR A 13 -1.09 26.61 3.56
N ALA A 14 -0.60 25.62 2.83
CA ALA A 14 -0.60 24.23 3.30
C ALA A 14 0.66 23.49 2.84
N GLU A 15 1.21 22.67 3.73
CA GLU A 15 2.39 21.86 3.46
C GLU A 15 2.17 20.40 3.85
N VAL A 16 2.70 19.48 3.04
CA VAL A 16 2.71 18.05 3.35
C VAL A 16 3.95 17.74 4.18
N LEU A 17 3.75 17.20 5.38
CA LEU A 17 4.87 16.88 6.26
C LEU A 17 5.43 15.47 5.99
N PRO A 18 6.77 15.28 6.07
CA PRO A 18 7.40 13.98 5.97
C PRO A 18 6.94 12.98 7.04
N SER A 19 7.23 11.71 6.78
CA SER A 19 7.09 10.67 7.81
C SER A 19 8.07 10.91 8.96
N LYS A 20 7.61 10.68 10.20
CA LYS A 20 8.42 10.77 11.44
C LYS A 20 9.19 12.10 11.60
N CYS A 21 8.64 13.22 11.15
CA CYS A 21 9.18 14.55 11.42
C CYS A 21 8.94 15.00 12.87
N ASP A 22 9.84 15.82 13.39
CA ASP A 22 9.80 16.41 14.73
C ASP A 22 10.06 17.93 14.67
N ARG A 23 9.84 18.62 15.81
CA ARG A 23 10.14 20.07 15.96
C ARG A 23 9.46 20.99 14.93
N ILE A 24 8.23 20.65 14.54
CA ILE A 24 7.40 21.49 13.67
C ILE A 24 6.73 22.55 14.53
N VAL A 25 6.95 23.82 14.20
CA VAL A 25 6.30 24.96 14.88
C VAL A 25 4.85 25.05 14.40
N ILE A 26 3.92 25.16 15.36
CA ILE A 26 2.48 25.30 15.12
C ILE A 26 2.03 26.57 15.85
N GLU A 27 1.36 27.46 15.12
CA GLU A 27 0.86 28.72 15.65
C GLU A 27 -0.66 28.66 15.89
N PRO A 28 -1.21 29.54 16.75
CA PRO A 28 -2.66 29.65 16.92
C PRO A 28 -3.38 29.85 15.57
N GLY A 29 -4.35 28.99 15.29
CA GLY A 29 -5.12 29.00 14.03
C GLY A 29 -4.65 28.00 12.98
N ASP A 30 -3.46 27.40 13.14
CA ASP A 30 -3.02 26.31 12.28
C ASP A 30 -3.85 25.04 12.50
N GLN A 31 -4.02 24.24 11.45
CA GLN A 31 -4.71 22.95 11.51
C GLN A 31 -3.78 21.83 11.07
N PHE A 32 -3.63 20.83 11.95
CA PHE A 32 -2.88 19.62 11.64
C PHE A 32 -3.82 18.47 11.30
N VAL A 33 -3.79 18.04 10.03
CA VAL A 33 -4.67 16.98 9.51
C VAL A 33 -3.86 15.70 9.32
N TYR A 34 -4.22 14.68 10.08
CA TYR A 34 -3.63 13.34 9.97
C TYR A 34 -4.59 12.41 9.24
N ARG A 35 -4.19 11.97 8.04
CA ARG A 35 -4.92 10.98 7.25
C ARG A 35 -4.18 9.66 7.36
N THR A 36 -4.69 8.76 8.19
CA THR A 36 -4.09 7.44 8.41
C THR A 36 -4.50 6.47 7.30
N ALA A 37 -3.69 5.45 7.07
CA ALA A 37 -4.11 4.30 6.27
C ALA A 37 -5.22 3.54 7.01
N GLY A 38 -6.17 3.01 6.27
CA GLY A 38 -7.12 2.00 6.77
C GLY A 38 -6.48 0.61 6.78
N GLY A 39 -7.21 -0.36 7.32
CA GLY A 39 -6.85 -1.77 7.17
C GLY A 39 -7.16 -2.29 5.75
N SER A 40 -6.57 -3.44 5.41
CA SER A 40 -6.91 -4.18 4.20
C SER A 40 -8.22 -4.95 4.38
N GLY A 41 -8.99 -5.12 3.29
CA GLY A 41 -10.19 -5.94 3.27
C GLY A 41 -9.89 -7.44 3.20
N TRP A 42 -10.92 -8.26 3.41
CA TRP A 42 -10.86 -9.73 3.31
C TRP A 42 -12.06 -10.26 2.54
N LYS A 43 -11.81 -11.24 1.66
CA LYS A 43 -12.78 -11.88 0.75
C LYS A 43 -13.33 -10.93 -0.33
N ASP A 44 -14.19 -11.51 -1.16
CA ASP A 44 -14.95 -10.82 -2.18
C ASP A 44 -15.95 -9.82 -1.56
N PRO A 45 -15.86 -8.52 -1.89
CA PRO A 45 -16.81 -7.50 -1.44
C PRO A 45 -18.28 -7.79 -1.78
N LEU A 46 -18.58 -8.40 -2.93
CA LEU A 46 -19.97 -8.71 -3.34
C LEU A 46 -20.61 -9.82 -2.50
N THR A 47 -19.81 -10.57 -1.74
CA THR A 47 -20.32 -11.58 -0.81
C THR A 47 -20.66 -11.00 0.56
N ARG A 48 -20.36 -9.71 0.81
CA ARG A 48 -20.73 -9.03 2.06
C ARG A 48 -22.25 -8.79 2.09
N PRO A 49 -22.97 -9.17 3.16
CA PRO A 49 -24.39 -8.91 3.26
C PRO A 49 -24.74 -7.43 3.14
N ALA A 50 -25.72 -7.10 2.29
CA ALA A 50 -26.13 -5.71 2.02
C ALA A 50 -26.56 -4.96 3.29
N ALA A 51 -27.19 -5.65 4.26
CA ALA A 51 -27.56 -5.08 5.56
C ALA A 51 -26.35 -4.59 6.39
N LEU A 52 -25.20 -5.26 6.28
CA LEU A 52 -23.98 -4.80 6.96
C LEU A 52 -23.41 -3.57 6.27
N VAL A 53 -23.42 -3.53 4.93
CA VAL A 53 -22.99 -2.36 4.16
C VAL A 53 -23.89 -1.15 4.43
N GLN A 54 -25.21 -1.35 4.46
CA GLN A 54 -26.18 -0.33 4.85
C GLN A 54 -25.84 0.27 6.22
N ARG A 55 -25.59 -0.60 7.22
CA ARG A 55 -25.20 -0.18 8.56
C ARG A 55 -23.88 0.59 8.55
N ASP A 56 -22.90 0.15 7.78
CA ASP A 56 -21.61 0.84 7.66
C ASP A 56 -21.78 2.25 7.04
N VAL A 57 -22.74 2.42 6.11
CA VAL A 57 -23.11 3.74 5.55
C VAL A 57 -23.82 4.60 6.58
N GLN A 58 -24.77 4.04 7.32
CA GLN A 58 -25.46 4.75 8.40
C GLN A 58 -24.50 5.26 9.49
N TYR A 59 -23.44 4.51 9.76
CA TYR A 59 -22.40 4.88 10.71
C TYR A 59 -21.30 5.78 10.13
N GLY A 60 -21.39 6.13 8.85
CA GLY A 60 -20.38 6.98 8.18
C GLY A 60 -19.02 6.31 7.99
N LEU A 61 -18.94 4.98 8.12
CA LEU A 61 -17.72 4.21 7.87
C LEU A 61 -17.48 4.01 6.37
N VAL A 62 -18.57 3.92 5.61
CA VAL A 62 -18.57 3.78 4.15
C VAL A 62 -19.43 4.90 3.57
N SER A 63 -18.94 5.59 2.54
CA SER A 63 -19.78 6.59 1.84
C SER A 63 -20.80 5.90 0.94
N HIS A 64 -21.90 6.58 0.63
CA HIS A 64 -22.92 6.05 -0.30
C HIS A 64 -22.30 5.65 -1.66
N ALA A 65 -21.45 6.51 -2.22
CA ALA A 65 -20.72 6.21 -3.46
C ALA A 65 -19.85 4.95 -3.34
N LYS A 66 -19.22 4.73 -2.18
CA LYS A 66 -18.38 3.56 -1.93
C LYS A 66 -19.19 2.28 -1.72
N ALA A 67 -20.38 2.36 -1.14
CA ALA A 67 -21.31 1.23 -1.07
C ALA A 67 -21.68 0.73 -2.48
N VAL A 68 -21.94 1.65 -3.41
CA VAL A 68 -22.27 1.31 -4.80
C VAL A 68 -21.06 0.76 -5.57
N GLN A 69 -19.91 1.44 -5.47
CA GLN A 69 -18.72 1.11 -6.26
C GLN A 69 -18.03 -0.18 -5.79
N ASP A 70 -17.82 -0.30 -4.49
CA ASP A 70 -16.96 -1.36 -3.94
C ASP A 70 -17.78 -2.59 -3.54
N TYR A 71 -19.03 -2.42 -3.09
CA TYR A 71 -19.90 -3.51 -2.62
C TYR A 71 -21.10 -3.79 -3.53
N GLY A 72 -21.38 -2.95 -4.53
CA GLY A 72 -22.55 -3.10 -5.39
C GLY A 72 -23.90 -2.86 -4.70
N VAL A 73 -23.91 -2.32 -3.48
CA VAL A 73 -25.13 -2.10 -2.70
C VAL A 73 -25.73 -0.75 -3.03
N ILE A 74 -26.97 -0.76 -3.52
CA ILE A 74 -27.73 0.45 -3.86
C ILE A 74 -28.64 0.81 -2.69
N LEU A 75 -28.46 2.01 -2.14
CA LEU A 75 -29.29 2.56 -1.08
C LEU A 75 -30.15 3.72 -1.60
N THR A 76 -31.39 3.82 -1.11
CA THR A 76 -32.27 4.97 -1.35
C THR A 76 -31.76 6.22 -0.62
N ALA A 77 -32.41 7.37 -0.84
CA ALA A 77 -32.12 8.61 -0.11
C ALA A 77 -32.34 8.46 1.42
N SER A 78 -33.26 7.58 1.84
CA SER A 78 -33.50 7.22 3.24
C SER A 78 -32.54 6.15 3.77
N LEU A 79 -31.52 5.77 3.01
CA LEU A 79 -30.56 4.71 3.32
C LEU A 79 -31.20 3.32 3.47
N GLU A 80 -32.31 3.06 2.78
CA GLU A 80 -32.92 1.72 2.69
C GLU A 80 -32.33 0.95 1.51
N ILE A 81 -32.23 -0.37 1.64
CA ILE A 81 -31.66 -1.22 0.60
C ILE A 81 -32.63 -1.33 -0.58
N ASN A 82 -32.19 -0.97 -1.77
CA ASN A 82 -32.88 -1.30 -3.01
C ASN A 82 -32.40 -2.66 -3.50
N ALA A 83 -33.13 -3.72 -3.16
CA ALA A 83 -32.75 -5.10 -3.45
C ALA A 83 -32.63 -5.37 -4.97
N ALA A 84 -33.60 -4.92 -5.76
CA ALA A 84 -33.60 -5.13 -7.21
C ALA A 84 -32.41 -4.44 -7.88
N ALA A 85 -32.15 -3.18 -7.54
CA ALA A 85 -31.01 -2.44 -8.11
C ALA A 85 -29.66 -2.99 -7.63
N THR A 86 -29.60 -3.48 -6.39
CA THR A 86 -28.41 -4.14 -5.84
C THR A 86 -28.10 -5.42 -6.61
N GLU A 87 -29.10 -6.27 -6.90
CA GLU A 87 -28.91 -7.49 -7.68
C GLU A 87 -28.41 -7.19 -9.10
N THR A 88 -29.02 -6.20 -9.78
CA THR A 88 -28.52 -5.73 -11.08
C THR A 88 -27.08 -5.26 -10.99
N LYS A 89 -26.75 -4.48 -9.94
CA LYS A 89 -25.40 -3.95 -9.77
C LYS A 89 -24.37 -5.04 -9.48
N HIS A 90 -24.74 -6.05 -8.70
CA HIS A 90 -23.90 -7.22 -8.46
C HIS A 90 -23.60 -7.96 -9.76
N ALA A 91 -24.60 -8.20 -10.61
CA ALA A 91 -24.41 -8.87 -11.90
C ALA A 91 -23.48 -8.06 -12.84
N GLU A 92 -23.64 -6.74 -12.89
CA GLU A 92 -22.75 -5.84 -13.63
C GLU A 92 -21.30 -5.96 -13.16
N ILE A 93 -21.06 -5.81 -11.85
CA ILE A 93 -19.72 -5.85 -11.27
C ILE A 93 -19.11 -7.25 -11.44
N ALA A 94 -19.89 -8.31 -11.23
CA ALA A 94 -19.44 -9.68 -11.39
C ALA A 94 -18.99 -9.98 -12.84
N THR A 95 -19.70 -9.44 -13.83
CA THR A 95 -19.35 -9.59 -15.25
C THR A 95 -18.11 -8.76 -15.62
N ALA A 96 -17.97 -7.55 -15.08
CA ALA A 96 -16.89 -6.62 -15.44
C ALA A 96 -15.53 -6.94 -14.78
N ARG A 97 -15.51 -7.51 -13.57
CA ARG A 97 -14.30 -7.55 -12.72
C ARG A 97 -13.30 -8.68 -13.00
N GLY A 98 -13.62 -9.62 -13.88
CA GLY A 98 -12.76 -10.77 -14.17
C GLY A 98 -12.60 -11.76 -13.01
N GLN A 99 -11.49 -12.51 -12.99
CA GLN A 99 -11.23 -13.54 -11.98
C GLN A 99 -10.96 -12.92 -10.60
N VAL A 100 -11.66 -13.43 -9.58
CA VAL A 100 -11.41 -13.06 -8.18
C VAL A 100 -10.07 -13.65 -7.74
N LYS A 101 -9.16 -12.78 -7.29
CA LYS A 101 -7.86 -13.18 -6.72
C LYS A 101 -8.05 -13.58 -5.26
N ASP A 102 -7.26 -14.56 -4.79
CA ASP A 102 -7.22 -14.91 -3.37
C ASP A 102 -6.64 -13.78 -2.51
N PHE A 103 -5.62 -13.09 -3.03
CA PHE A 103 -5.01 -11.93 -2.41
C PHE A 103 -4.70 -10.86 -3.45
N ASP A 104 -5.05 -9.62 -3.16
CA ASP A 104 -4.68 -8.47 -3.96
C ASP A 104 -3.55 -7.69 -3.28
N PHE A 105 -2.34 -7.81 -3.81
CA PHE A 105 -1.17 -7.04 -3.34
C PHE A 105 -1.15 -5.60 -3.88
N GLY A 106 -2.09 -5.25 -4.77
CA GLY A 106 -2.11 -3.95 -5.44
C GLY A 106 -1.07 -3.82 -6.56
N PRO A 107 -0.72 -2.58 -6.93
CA PRO A 107 0.24 -2.29 -8.00
C PRO A 107 1.65 -2.80 -7.72
N SER A 108 2.46 -2.95 -8.77
CA SER A 108 3.86 -3.35 -8.64
C SER A 108 4.71 -2.29 -7.92
N LEU A 109 5.85 -2.70 -7.34
CA LEU A 109 6.75 -1.76 -6.67
C LEU A 109 7.23 -0.66 -7.62
N ASP A 110 7.53 -0.99 -8.88
CA ASP A 110 8.02 -0.03 -9.86
C ASP A 110 6.95 1.02 -10.20
N GLU A 111 5.68 0.62 -10.34
CA GLU A 111 4.56 1.55 -10.49
C GLU A 111 4.36 2.45 -9.26
N LEU A 112 4.49 1.86 -8.07
CA LEU A 112 4.36 2.60 -6.80
C LEU A 112 5.46 3.64 -6.62
N VAL A 113 6.68 3.34 -7.08
CA VAL A 113 7.83 4.25 -7.08
C VAL A 113 7.65 5.33 -8.14
N ALA A 114 7.22 4.98 -9.35
CA ALA A 114 6.99 5.93 -10.45
C ALA A 114 5.97 7.02 -10.09
N THR A 115 4.92 6.66 -9.35
CA THR A 115 3.84 7.57 -8.94
C THR A 115 4.04 8.21 -7.58
N ALA A 116 5.13 7.90 -6.86
CA ALA A 116 5.28 8.26 -5.46
C ALA A 116 5.26 9.77 -5.20
N GLN A 117 6.02 10.55 -5.97
CA GLN A 117 6.13 11.99 -5.77
C GLN A 117 4.83 12.72 -6.08
N GLU A 118 4.17 12.36 -7.17
CA GLU A 118 2.86 12.92 -7.53
C GLU A 118 1.81 12.63 -6.44
N GLN A 119 1.74 11.38 -5.96
CA GLN A 119 0.72 10.97 -4.99
C GLN A 119 0.96 11.48 -3.57
N THR A 120 2.21 11.73 -3.19
CA THR A 120 2.57 12.10 -1.81
C THR A 120 3.01 13.54 -1.65
N GLY A 121 3.42 14.22 -2.73
CA GLY A 121 4.07 15.53 -2.68
C GLY A 121 5.48 15.50 -2.07
N LEU A 122 6.02 14.31 -1.77
CA LEU A 122 7.36 14.13 -1.18
C LEU A 122 8.32 13.50 -2.21
N PRO A 123 9.64 13.71 -2.10
CA PRO A 123 10.60 13.08 -2.99
C PRO A 123 10.45 11.57 -3.03
N THR A 124 10.58 10.99 -4.23
CA THR A 124 10.49 9.55 -4.44
C THR A 124 11.50 8.79 -3.56
N PRO A 125 11.10 7.72 -2.86
CA PRO A 125 12.00 6.96 -2.00
C PRO A 125 13.10 6.29 -2.82
N GLN A 126 14.34 6.36 -2.31
CA GLN A 126 15.49 5.72 -2.93
C GLN A 126 15.77 4.35 -2.30
N LYS A 127 16.31 3.43 -3.10
CA LYS A 127 16.76 2.13 -2.59
C LYS A 127 17.88 2.33 -1.56
N PRO A 128 17.80 1.68 -0.38
CA PRO A 128 18.83 1.81 0.63
C PRO A 128 20.16 1.28 0.09
N GLN A 129 21.22 2.07 0.28
CA GLN A 129 22.57 1.64 -0.06
C GLN A 129 23.16 0.79 1.07
N PRO A 130 23.89 -0.29 0.76
CA PRO A 130 24.54 -1.10 1.78
C PRO A 130 25.45 -0.27 2.67
N VAL A 131 25.34 -0.46 3.98
CA VAL A 131 26.23 0.14 4.97
C VAL A 131 27.65 -0.41 4.85
N LYS A 132 28.67 0.38 5.23
CA LYS A 132 30.09 0.04 5.05
C LYS A 132 30.46 -1.36 5.56
N TRP A 133 29.94 -1.76 6.73
CA TRP A 133 30.24 -3.07 7.29
C TRP A 133 29.58 -4.22 6.53
N ALA A 134 28.40 -4.00 5.92
CA ALA A 134 27.74 -5.00 5.09
C ALA A 134 28.56 -5.23 3.81
N VAL A 135 29.07 -4.15 3.21
CA VAL A 135 30.00 -4.21 2.07
C VAL A 135 31.27 -4.98 2.45
N ALA A 136 31.91 -4.65 3.59
CA ALA A 136 33.10 -5.34 4.07
C ALA A 136 32.85 -6.84 4.34
N LYS A 137 31.68 -7.20 4.90
CA LYS A 137 31.29 -8.60 5.12
C LYS A 137 31.11 -9.35 3.81
N MET A 138 30.50 -8.72 2.79
CA MET A 138 30.35 -9.31 1.45
C MET A 138 31.70 -9.53 0.78
N GLN A 139 32.60 -8.54 0.83
CA GLN A 139 33.97 -8.66 0.30
C GLN A 139 34.74 -9.78 1.00
N ARG A 140 34.63 -9.87 2.34
CA ARG A 140 35.27 -10.93 3.11
C ARG A 140 34.75 -12.31 2.73
N ARG A 141 33.44 -12.45 2.55
CA ARG A 141 32.82 -13.71 2.10
C ARG A 141 33.32 -14.12 0.71
N ALA A 142 33.32 -13.19 -0.25
CA ALA A 142 33.82 -13.44 -1.60
C ALA A 142 35.30 -13.85 -1.59
N GLN A 143 36.13 -13.22 -0.75
CA GLN A 143 37.54 -13.58 -0.60
C GLN A 143 37.72 -15.00 -0.05
N LEU A 144 36.93 -15.39 0.95
CA LEU A 144 36.96 -16.74 1.53
C LEU A 144 36.49 -17.80 0.53
N GLU A 145 35.43 -17.52 -0.24
CA GLU A 145 34.91 -18.40 -1.29
C GLU A 145 35.92 -18.57 -2.44
N ALA A 146 36.60 -17.50 -2.86
CA ALA A 146 37.69 -17.58 -3.83
C ALA A 146 38.89 -18.39 -3.32
N THR A 147 39.21 -18.24 -2.03
CA THR A 147 40.31 -18.98 -1.40
C THR A 147 39.97 -20.47 -1.30
N ASN A 148 38.76 -20.84 -0.86
CA ASN A 148 38.32 -22.23 -0.76
C ASN A 148 38.08 -22.91 -2.12
N GLY A 149 37.62 -22.17 -3.14
CA GLY A 149 37.48 -22.68 -4.50
C GLY A 149 38.81 -22.94 -5.22
N SER A 150 39.89 -22.27 -4.80
CA SER A 150 41.24 -22.52 -5.33
C SER A 150 41.90 -23.78 -4.76
N VAL A 151 41.49 -24.23 -3.56
CA VAL A 151 42.09 -25.39 -2.88
C VAL A 151 41.60 -26.72 -3.48
N SER A 152 40.44 -26.79 -4.13
CA SER A 152 39.92 -28.04 -4.71
C SER A 152 40.45 -28.39 -6.11
N LYS A 153 41.22 -27.51 -6.77
CA LYS A 153 41.76 -27.75 -8.11
C LYS A 153 43.19 -28.32 -8.15
N GLY A 154 43.76 -28.70 -7.00
CA GLY A 154 45.18 -29.07 -6.88
C GLY A 154 45.46 -30.40 -6.19
N LYS A 155 44.76 -31.50 -6.53
CA LYS A 155 45.18 -32.86 -6.16
C LYS A 155 44.80 -33.89 -7.24
N GLU A 156 45.48 -33.86 -8.38
CA GLU A 156 45.77 -35.08 -9.14
C GLU A 156 47.30 -35.25 -9.14
N SER A 157 47.79 -36.09 -8.23
CA SER A 157 49.19 -36.50 -8.17
C SER A 157 49.26 -37.93 -8.70
N THR A 158 49.88 -38.06 -9.88
CA THR A 158 50.23 -39.29 -10.57
C THR A 158 51.29 -40.06 -9.78
N ALA A 159 50.91 -41.22 -9.23
CA ALA A 159 51.87 -42.23 -8.79
C ALA A 159 52.15 -43.18 -9.97
N LYS A 160 53.36 -43.10 -10.54
CA LYS A 160 53.88 -44.12 -11.46
C LYS A 160 54.63 -45.19 -10.64
N VAL A 161 54.29 -46.44 -10.95
CA VAL A 161 54.91 -47.70 -10.53
C VAL A 161 56.29 -47.86 -11.16
#